data_AF-A0A1S3J2Z2-F1
#
_entry.id   AF-A0A1S3J2Z2-F1
#
_cell.length_a   1.000
_cell.length_b   1.000
_cell.length_c   1.000
_cell.angle_alpha   90.00
_cell.angle_beta   90.00
_cell.angle_gamma   90.00
#
_symmetry.space_group_name_H-M   'P 1'
#
loop_
_entity.id
_entity.type
_entity.pdbx_description
1 polymer ?
#
loop_
_entity_poly.entity_id
_entity_poly.type
_entity_poly.pdbx_seq_one_letter_code
_entity_poly.pdbx_strand_id
1 'polypeptide(L)'
;MAVVRSTQFLRKLGSARPTVFQSSRSYGTRTFVTKRPVLLGAAAVAVGTAGAYTAYKLYGGDVPKHALLQPVHAATLPESQPSVFSQTKQHALYLWIHLKPEADSKACAKVVANLQKHVDAVDPPADRTEDSEIWAGVGFGPNCYSQLGRKTKQDYAYRHRQGPLGEMPSTGGDIFVHAKCDEQSKLFELCQQILKSLPKDSVKEYEDVYSFVFRYGRDLSGFIDGTENPADDESRQEVAVEKETGGSYVITQKWIHRMNVINSTKDSVMEGWVGRSREDSTELKKKPISSHVARMTGGNAFAQPKKFEIVRQSMPYGNLSDKCGLFFIGYAAHPQNFEFMLDRMVGAGGDPHSDDVMRLSDCVKGTYWYFPGAEELKKLR
;
A
#
# COMPACT_ATOMS: atom_id res chain seq x y z
N MET A 1 20.37 -7.75 -59.15
CA MET A 1 20.43 -6.33 -59.58
C MET A 1 19.84 -5.50 -58.45
N ALA A 2 20.50 -4.56 -57.77
CA ALA A 2 21.85 -4.04 -57.84
C ALA A 2 22.31 -3.69 -56.42
N VAL A 3 23.60 -3.92 -56.17
CA VAL A 3 24.39 -3.56 -54.99
C VAL A 3 24.85 -2.10 -55.14
N VAL A 4 25.51 -1.54 -54.09
CA VAL A 4 26.47 -0.40 -54.07
C VAL A 4 25.85 0.87 -53.41
N ARG A 5 26.43 1.57 -52.41
CA ARG A 5 27.76 1.58 -51.77
C ARG A 5 27.69 2.25 -50.39
N SER A 6 28.63 1.84 -49.53
CA SER A 6 29.06 2.47 -48.30
C SER A 6 29.91 3.74 -48.55
N THR A 7 29.85 4.69 -47.63
CA THR A 7 30.92 5.68 -47.39
C THR A 7 31.12 5.86 -45.90
N GLN A 8 32.33 5.53 -45.45
CA GLN A 8 32.87 5.78 -44.12
C GLN A 8 33.17 7.28 -43.94
N PHE A 9 32.95 7.81 -42.74
CA PHE A 9 33.66 8.99 -42.25
C PHE A 9 34.19 8.71 -40.85
N LEU A 10 35.51 8.60 -40.75
CA LEU A 10 36.29 8.59 -39.53
C LEU A 10 36.41 10.03 -39.00
N ARG A 11 36.09 10.26 -37.72
CA ARG A 11 36.71 11.33 -36.93
C ARG A 11 37.07 10.81 -35.54
N LYS A 12 38.32 11.07 -35.19
CA LYS A 12 39.06 10.66 -34.00
C LYS A 12 38.94 11.73 -32.90
N LEU A 13 39.11 11.26 -31.66
CA LEU A 13 39.65 11.92 -30.46
C LEU A 13 38.68 12.64 -29.50
N GLY A 14 38.75 12.20 -28.25
CA GLY A 14 38.31 12.95 -27.08
C GLY A 14 37.94 12.09 -25.87
N SER A 15 38.89 11.36 -25.28
CA SER A 15 38.68 10.67 -24.00
C SER A 15 38.62 11.68 -22.86
N ALA A 16 37.46 11.83 -22.21
CA ALA A 16 37.33 12.56 -20.95
C ALA A 16 36.86 11.59 -19.86
N ARG A 17 37.72 11.33 -18.88
CA ARG A 17 37.39 10.61 -17.63
C ARG A 17 36.51 11.52 -16.76
N PRO A 18 35.47 11.02 -16.07
CA PRO A 18 34.76 11.79 -15.08
C PRO A 18 35.56 11.82 -13.76
N THR A 19 35.94 13.02 -13.35
CA THR A 19 36.56 13.34 -12.06
C THR A 19 35.49 13.30 -10.96
N VAL A 20 35.65 12.39 -10.00
CA VAL A 20 34.83 12.31 -8.80
C VAL A 20 35.23 13.45 -7.86
N PHE A 21 34.32 14.41 -7.64
CA PHE A 21 34.46 15.43 -6.60
C PHE A 21 33.89 14.89 -5.29
N GLN A 22 34.77 14.40 -4.41
CA GLN A 22 34.45 14.20 -2.99
C GLN A 22 34.55 15.54 -2.27
N SER A 23 33.41 16.09 -1.82
CA SER A 23 33.43 17.16 -0.82
C SER A 23 33.19 16.58 0.56
N SER A 24 34.27 16.42 1.33
CA SER A 24 34.22 16.21 2.77
C SER A 24 33.85 17.53 3.46
N ARG A 25 32.73 17.55 4.19
CA ARG A 25 32.46 18.61 5.18
C ARG A 25 32.44 17.98 6.57
N SER A 26 33.46 18.31 7.34
CA SER A 26 33.50 18.13 8.79
C SER A 26 32.57 19.17 9.43
N TYR A 27 31.69 18.72 10.32
CA TYR A 27 30.98 19.61 11.25
C TYR A 27 31.46 19.30 12.66
N GLY A 28 32.16 20.27 13.23
CA GLY A 28 32.61 20.27 14.61
C GLY A 28 31.46 20.45 15.60
N THR A 29 31.63 19.83 16.75
CA THR A 29 30.79 19.88 17.94
C THR A 29 30.62 21.29 18.49
N ARG A 30 29.37 21.67 18.83
CA ARG A 30 29.06 22.71 19.82
C ARG A 30 27.93 22.25 20.72
N THR A 31 28.25 22.03 21.99
CA THR A 31 27.31 21.78 23.08
C THR A 31 26.71 23.10 23.57
N PHE A 32 25.38 23.19 23.58
CA PHE A 32 24.65 24.24 24.30
C PHE A 32 24.02 23.63 25.56
N VAL A 33 24.33 24.20 26.71
CA VAL A 33 23.75 23.84 28.01
C VAL A 33 22.62 24.83 28.31
N THR A 34 21.39 24.35 28.42
CA THR A 34 20.26 25.11 28.99
C THR A 34 19.65 24.35 30.16
N LYS A 35 19.60 25.01 31.33
CA LYS A 35 19.01 24.51 32.58
C LYS A 35 17.51 24.86 32.64
N ARG A 36 16.61 23.88 32.68
CA ARG A 36 15.32 23.80 33.47
C ARG A 36 14.45 22.59 33.02
N PRO A 37 13.51 22.11 33.88
CA PRO A 37 13.27 20.69 34.11
C PRO A 37 12.33 20.04 33.09
N VAL A 38 12.61 18.77 32.77
CA VAL A 38 11.80 17.93 31.88
C VAL A 38 10.83 17.09 32.72
N LEU A 39 9.52 17.21 32.44
CA LEU A 39 8.53 16.21 32.79
C LEU A 39 8.83 14.93 31.99
N LEU A 40 9.18 13.83 32.67
CA LEU A 40 9.33 12.52 32.03
C LEU A 40 7.95 11.97 31.64
N GLY A 41 7.60 12.09 30.36
CA GLY A 41 6.59 11.26 29.69
C GLY A 41 7.23 9.95 29.24
N ALA A 42 6.51 8.85 29.42
CA ALA A 42 6.96 7.46 29.33
C ALA A 42 7.78 7.14 28.05
N ALA A 43 9.04 6.76 28.26
CA ALA A 43 9.82 6.01 27.28
C ALA A 43 9.57 4.52 27.52
N ALA A 44 9.06 3.81 26.50
CA ALA A 44 9.02 2.36 26.48
C ALA A 44 10.47 1.85 26.34
N VAL A 45 11.14 1.69 27.48
CA VAL A 45 12.43 1.03 27.54
C VAL A 45 12.15 -0.48 27.53
N ALA A 46 12.72 -1.19 26.55
CA ALA A 46 12.84 -2.64 26.59
C ALA A 46 13.71 -3.03 27.81
N VAL A 47 13.10 -3.09 29.00
CA VAL A 47 13.74 -3.56 30.24
C VAL A 47 13.37 -5.02 30.44
N GLY A 48 13.86 -5.86 29.53
CA GLY A 48 14.06 -7.27 29.81
C GLY A 48 15.47 -7.43 30.35
N THR A 49 15.62 -7.82 31.61
CA THR A 49 16.86 -8.26 32.29
C THR A 49 17.97 -7.24 32.58
N ALA A 50 18.26 -6.25 31.73
CA ALA A 50 19.42 -5.35 31.95
C ALA A 50 19.19 -4.27 33.04
N GLY A 51 18.03 -3.62 33.05
CA GLY A 51 17.76 -2.48 33.96
C GLY A 51 17.61 -2.87 35.44
N ALA A 52 17.15 -4.10 35.72
CA ALA A 52 17.07 -4.63 37.07
C ALA A 52 18.47 -4.86 37.68
N TYR A 53 19.44 -5.25 36.85
CA TYR A 53 20.82 -5.50 37.30
C TYR A 53 21.57 -4.20 37.66
N THR A 54 21.26 -3.10 36.96
CA THR A 54 21.88 -1.79 37.23
C THR A 54 21.33 -1.13 38.49
N ALA A 55 20.03 -1.29 38.78
CA ALA A 55 19.41 -0.81 40.02
C ALA A 55 19.85 -1.61 41.26
N TYR A 56 20.10 -2.91 41.11
CA TYR A 56 20.47 -3.82 42.22
C TYR A 56 21.84 -3.50 42.84
N LYS A 57 22.78 -2.93 42.07
CA LYS A 57 24.11 -2.58 42.59
C LYS A 57 24.13 -1.31 43.45
N LEU A 58 23.03 -0.55 43.51
CA LEU A 58 22.99 0.77 44.16
C LEU A 58 22.35 0.75 45.56
N TYR A 59 21.57 -0.25 45.94
CA TYR A 59 20.81 -0.25 47.20
C TYR A 59 20.74 -1.65 47.83
N GLY A 60 21.85 -2.13 48.40
CA GLY A 60 22.00 -3.47 48.96
C GLY A 60 20.97 -3.84 50.03
N GLY A 61 19.87 -4.47 49.63
CA GLY A 61 18.85 -5.05 50.50
C GLY A 61 18.28 -6.34 49.94
N ASP A 62 17.92 -7.27 50.82
CA ASP A 62 17.37 -8.60 50.49
C ASP A 62 15.96 -8.52 49.88
N VAL A 63 15.73 -9.31 48.82
CA VAL A 63 14.44 -9.37 48.12
C VAL A 63 13.48 -10.36 48.82
N PRO A 64 12.22 -9.98 49.11
CA PRO A 64 11.23 -10.92 49.62
C PRO A 64 10.90 -12.00 48.57
N LYS A 65 10.96 -13.28 48.97
CA LYS A 65 10.80 -14.49 48.13
C LYS A 65 9.47 -14.63 47.37
N HIS A 66 8.54 -13.67 47.47
CA HIS A 66 7.24 -13.71 46.81
C HIS A 66 7.01 -12.61 45.76
N ALA A 67 8.00 -11.78 45.44
CA ALA A 67 7.91 -10.84 44.31
C ALA A 67 8.35 -11.50 43.00
N LEU A 68 7.75 -12.64 42.63
CA LEU A 68 7.82 -13.13 41.26
C LEU A 68 6.89 -12.26 40.41
N LEU A 69 7.46 -11.20 39.82
CA LEU A 69 6.83 -10.49 38.72
C LEU A 69 6.49 -11.53 37.65
N GLN A 70 5.20 -11.78 37.44
CA GLN A 70 4.78 -12.62 36.33
C GLN A 70 5.30 -11.97 35.03
N PRO A 71 5.90 -12.74 34.11
CA PRO A 71 6.26 -12.21 32.82
C PRO A 71 4.97 -11.77 32.13
N VAL A 72 4.76 -10.46 32.05
CA VAL A 72 3.75 -9.89 31.17
C VAL A 72 4.20 -10.25 29.76
N HIS A 73 3.64 -11.33 29.21
CA HIS A 73 3.73 -11.56 27.78
C HIS A 73 2.94 -10.44 27.15
N ALA A 74 3.63 -9.45 26.58
CA ALA A 74 3.01 -8.60 25.58
C ALA A 74 2.47 -9.57 24.52
N ALA A 75 1.15 -9.67 24.39
CA ALA A 75 0.54 -10.51 23.39
C ALA A 75 1.09 -10.06 22.03
N THR A 76 1.94 -10.88 21.42
CA THR A 76 2.43 -10.65 20.06
C THR A 76 1.21 -10.57 19.16
N LEU A 77 1.12 -9.50 18.37
CA LEU A 77 0.04 -9.35 17.38
C LEU A 77 -0.04 -10.63 16.54
N PRO A 78 -1.26 -11.11 16.24
CA PRO A 78 -1.44 -12.24 15.33
C PRO A 78 -0.75 -11.95 13.98
N GLU A 79 -0.13 -12.98 13.42
CA GLU A 79 0.67 -12.85 12.20
C GLU A 79 -0.22 -12.51 10.99
N SER A 80 0.14 -11.44 10.28
CA SER A 80 -0.50 -11.01 9.03
C SER A 80 0.24 -11.54 7.82
N GLN A 81 -0.45 -11.61 6.68
CA GLN A 81 0.23 -11.78 5.39
C GLN A 81 1.25 -10.64 5.18
N PRO A 82 2.51 -10.93 4.78
CA PRO A 82 3.55 -9.91 4.74
C PRO A 82 3.28 -8.76 3.76
N SER A 83 2.52 -9.00 2.68
CA SER A 83 2.19 -7.96 1.69
C SER A 83 1.37 -6.80 2.25
N VAL A 84 0.67 -7.00 3.38
CA VAL A 84 -0.26 -6.01 3.99
C VAL A 84 0.47 -4.75 4.43
N PHE A 85 1.63 -4.92 5.05
CA PHE A 85 2.42 -3.83 5.63
C PHE A 85 3.82 -3.72 5.03
N SER A 86 4.23 -4.56 4.09
CA SER A 86 5.56 -4.46 3.47
C SER A 86 5.70 -3.26 2.55
N GLN A 87 6.94 -2.78 2.40
CA GLN A 87 7.28 -1.64 1.53
C GLN A 87 6.94 -1.92 0.05
N THR A 88 6.91 -0.88 -0.77
CA THR A 88 6.70 -1.01 -2.21
C THR A 88 7.95 -1.55 -2.92
N LYS A 89 7.76 -2.28 -4.02
CA LYS A 89 8.81 -2.67 -4.99
C LYS A 89 8.67 -1.86 -6.28
N GLN A 90 9.53 -2.05 -7.29
CA GLN A 90 9.43 -1.29 -8.55
C GLN A 90 8.15 -1.61 -9.34
N HIS A 91 7.60 -2.81 -9.19
CA HIS A 91 6.39 -3.25 -9.88
C HIS A 91 5.40 -3.93 -8.92
N ALA A 92 4.12 -3.91 -9.29
CA ALA A 92 3.10 -4.73 -8.66
C ALA A 92 2.16 -5.37 -9.68
N LEU A 93 1.59 -6.51 -9.29
CA LEU A 93 0.51 -7.22 -9.94
C LEU A 93 -0.73 -7.10 -9.06
N TYR A 94 -1.84 -6.72 -9.69
CA TYR A 94 -3.18 -6.75 -9.12
C TYR A 94 -4.02 -7.73 -9.95
N LEU A 95 -4.14 -8.96 -9.47
CA LEU A 95 -4.91 -10.01 -10.14
C LEU A 95 -6.29 -10.10 -9.50
N TRP A 96 -7.32 -9.71 -10.26
CA TRP A 96 -8.71 -9.66 -9.85
C TRP A 96 -9.50 -10.76 -10.55
N ILE A 97 -10.07 -11.69 -9.79
CA ILE A 97 -10.70 -12.89 -10.35
C ILE A 97 -12.18 -12.94 -9.96
N HIS A 98 -13.02 -13.22 -10.95
CA HIS A 98 -14.42 -13.60 -10.78
C HIS A 98 -14.58 -15.08 -11.11
N LEU A 99 -15.15 -15.84 -10.18
CA LEU A 99 -15.45 -17.24 -10.35
C LEU A 99 -16.81 -17.42 -11.04
N LYS A 100 -17.01 -18.56 -11.70
CA LYS A 100 -18.33 -18.94 -12.19
C LYS A 100 -19.24 -19.30 -11.02
N PRO A 101 -20.57 -19.08 -11.11
CA PRO A 101 -21.51 -19.45 -10.04
C PRO A 101 -21.44 -20.92 -9.61
N GLU A 102 -21.13 -21.81 -10.53
CA GLU A 102 -20.99 -23.27 -10.32
C GLU A 102 -19.58 -23.71 -9.90
N ALA A 103 -18.62 -22.79 -9.80
CA ALA A 103 -17.26 -23.13 -9.42
C ALA A 103 -17.18 -23.61 -7.97
N ASP A 104 -16.28 -24.57 -7.71
CA ASP A 104 -15.92 -24.92 -6.33
C ASP A 104 -15.03 -23.81 -5.73
N SER A 105 -15.67 -22.81 -5.11
CA SER A 105 -15.00 -21.70 -4.44
C SER A 105 -13.99 -22.17 -3.38
N LYS A 106 -14.23 -23.31 -2.71
CA LYS A 106 -13.31 -23.85 -1.70
C LYS A 106 -12.05 -24.41 -2.36
N ALA A 107 -12.19 -25.15 -3.47
CA ALA A 107 -11.04 -25.61 -4.24
C ALA A 107 -10.22 -24.45 -4.81
N CYS A 108 -10.88 -23.40 -5.32
CA CYS A 108 -10.21 -22.19 -5.80
C CYS A 108 -9.47 -21.46 -4.66
N ALA A 109 -10.12 -21.26 -3.51
CA ALA A 109 -9.52 -20.65 -2.32
C ALA A 109 -8.32 -21.45 -1.82
N LYS A 110 -8.37 -22.79 -1.84
CA LYS A 110 -7.26 -23.66 -1.47
C LYS A 110 -6.03 -23.45 -2.35
N VAL A 111 -6.23 -23.28 -3.66
CA VAL A 111 -5.14 -23.01 -4.60
C VAL A 111 -4.42 -21.72 -4.24
N VAL A 112 -5.17 -20.63 -4.01
CA VAL A 112 -4.58 -19.32 -3.74
C VAL A 112 -4.13 -19.14 -2.28
N ALA A 113 -4.69 -19.88 -1.32
CA ALA A 113 -4.21 -19.92 0.06
C ALA A 113 -2.82 -20.57 0.20
N ASN A 114 -2.44 -21.39 -0.79
CA ASN A 114 -1.09 -21.92 -0.97
C ASN A 114 -0.20 -20.99 -1.80
N LEU A 115 -0.39 -19.67 -1.69
CA LEU A 115 0.31 -18.64 -2.49
C LEU A 115 1.84 -18.80 -2.48
N GLN A 116 2.42 -19.15 -1.33
CA GLN A 116 3.87 -19.37 -1.22
C GLN A 116 4.37 -20.45 -2.17
N LYS A 117 3.59 -21.51 -2.41
CA LYS A 117 3.95 -22.57 -3.37
C LYS A 117 4.03 -22.04 -4.81
N HIS A 118 3.16 -21.08 -5.17
CA HIS A 118 3.20 -20.45 -6.48
C HIS A 118 4.36 -19.47 -6.60
N VAL A 119 4.64 -18.73 -5.52
CA VAL A 119 5.84 -17.87 -5.45
C VAL A 119 7.10 -18.71 -5.59
N ASP A 120 7.27 -19.78 -4.82
CA ASP A 120 8.48 -20.62 -4.85
C ASP A 120 8.66 -21.36 -6.19
N ALA A 121 7.58 -21.54 -6.97
CA ALA A 121 7.65 -22.12 -8.31
C ALA A 121 8.21 -21.14 -9.36
N VAL A 122 8.11 -19.83 -9.11
CA VAL A 122 8.57 -18.75 -9.99
C VAL A 122 9.88 -18.14 -9.50
N ASP A 123 10.03 -18.02 -8.18
CA ASP A 123 11.17 -17.45 -7.48
C ASP A 123 11.66 -18.44 -6.40
N PRO A 124 12.35 -19.52 -6.83
CA PRO A 124 12.83 -20.56 -5.92
C PRO A 124 13.69 -19.97 -4.81
N PRO A 125 13.61 -20.47 -3.56
CA PRO A 125 14.39 -19.93 -2.44
C PRO A 125 15.92 -19.90 -2.67
N ALA A 126 16.44 -20.78 -3.52
CA ALA A 126 17.87 -20.84 -3.85
C ALA A 126 18.33 -19.69 -4.77
N ASP A 127 17.42 -19.12 -5.54
CA ASP A 127 17.69 -18.08 -6.55
C ASP A 127 17.22 -16.68 -6.10
N ARG A 128 16.53 -16.61 -4.95
CA ARG A 128 15.92 -15.39 -4.42
C ARG A 128 16.99 -14.40 -3.94
N THR A 129 16.87 -13.15 -4.39
CA THR A 129 17.66 -12.02 -3.88
C THR A 129 16.76 -11.05 -3.12
N GLU A 130 17.31 -10.24 -2.21
CA GLU A 130 16.56 -9.21 -1.46
C GLU A 130 16.00 -8.08 -2.34
N ASP A 131 16.48 -7.98 -3.58
CA ASP A 131 15.99 -6.99 -4.52
C ASP A 131 14.82 -7.56 -5.36
N SER A 132 14.86 -8.86 -5.70
CA SER A 132 13.96 -9.49 -6.69
C SER A 132 12.96 -10.49 -6.11
N GLU A 133 12.84 -10.59 -4.80
CA GLU A 133 11.88 -11.44 -4.13
C GLU A 133 10.44 -10.98 -4.38
N ILE A 134 9.54 -11.95 -4.47
CA ILE A 134 8.12 -11.67 -4.64
C ILE A 134 7.45 -11.59 -3.27
N TRP A 135 6.92 -10.41 -2.95
CA TRP A 135 5.98 -10.23 -1.84
C TRP A 135 4.57 -10.39 -2.36
N ALA A 136 3.83 -11.39 -1.88
CA ALA A 136 2.47 -11.64 -2.34
C ALA A 136 1.49 -11.87 -1.19
N GLY A 137 0.24 -11.45 -1.40
CA GLY A 137 -0.88 -11.76 -0.52
C GLY A 137 -2.16 -11.96 -1.30
N VAL A 138 -3.11 -12.64 -0.65
CA VAL A 138 -4.42 -12.98 -1.20
C VAL A 138 -5.53 -12.49 -0.29
N GLY A 139 -6.55 -11.91 -0.90
CA GLY A 139 -7.80 -11.52 -0.26
C GLY A 139 -9.02 -12.11 -0.95
N PHE A 140 -10.13 -12.11 -0.23
CA PHE A 140 -11.41 -12.65 -0.69
C PHE A 140 -12.50 -11.59 -0.61
N GLY A 141 -13.31 -11.50 -1.66
CA GLY A 141 -14.49 -10.63 -1.67
C GLY A 141 -15.54 -11.10 -0.66
N PRO A 142 -16.48 -10.23 -0.23
CA PRO A 142 -17.44 -10.54 0.82
C PRO A 142 -18.29 -11.78 0.54
N ASN A 143 -18.76 -11.92 -0.71
CA ASN A 143 -19.57 -13.07 -1.11
C ASN A 143 -18.76 -14.37 -1.12
N CYS A 144 -17.57 -14.37 -1.73
CA CYS A 144 -16.70 -15.54 -1.79
C CYS A 144 -16.30 -16.00 -0.38
N TYR A 145 -15.85 -15.07 0.49
CA TYR A 145 -15.44 -15.40 1.85
C TYR A 145 -16.59 -15.99 2.68
N SER A 146 -17.82 -15.48 2.50
CA SER A 146 -19.02 -16.07 3.10
C SER A 146 -19.31 -17.48 2.59
N GLN A 147 -19.18 -17.74 1.28
CA GLN A 147 -19.33 -19.08 0.69
C GLN A 147 -18.29 -20.10 1.20
N LEU A 148 -17.12 -19.63 1.64
CA LEU A 148 -16.12 -20.46 2.32
C LEU A 148 -16.54 -20.87 3.74
N GLY A 149 -17.69 -20.39 4.24
CA GLY A 149 -18.14 -20.58 5.61
C GLY A 149 -17.34 -19.76 6.61
N ARG A 150 -16.75 -18.65 6.16
CA ARG A 150 -15.96 -17.72 6.98
C ARG A 150 -16.70 -16.40 7.15
N LYS A 151 -16.34 -15.68 8.20
CA LYS A 151 -16.93 -14.38 8.53
C LYS A 151 -15.86 -13.52 9.18
N THR A 152 -15.82 -12.26 8.78
CA THR A 152 -15.01 -11.22 9.40
C THR A 152 -15.73 -10.60 10.59
N LYS A 153 -14.99 -9.92 11.46
CA LYS A 153 -15.58 -9.19 12.59
C LYS A 153 -16.51 -8.07 12.12
N GLN A 154 -16.10 -7.36 11.08
CA GLN A 154 -16.84 -6.24 10.50
C GLN A 154 -17.37 -6.60 9.13
N ASP A 155 -18.53 -6.04 8.79
CA ASP A 155 -19.00 -6.07 7.41
C ASP A 155 -18.09 -5.23 6.52
N TYR A 156 -17.81 -5.72 5.32
CA TYR A 156 -16.94 -5.08 4.35
C TYR A 156 -17.55 -5.12 2.95
N ALA A 157 -18.88 -4.97 2.87
CA ALA A 157 -19.55 -4.80 1.59
C ALA A 157 -19.20 -3.45 0.96
N TYR A 158 -18.64 -3.47 -0.26
CA TYR A 158 -18.35 -2.26 -1.00
C TYR A 158 -19.62 -1.74 -1.67
N ARG A 159 -20.07 -0.55 -1.24
CA ARG A 159 -21.26 0.10 -1.77
C ARG A 159 -20.91 1.00 -2.95
N HIS A 160 -21.73 0.95 -4.00
CA HIS A 160 -21.68 1.95 -5.07
C HIS A 160 -21.89 3.34 -4.45
N ARG A 161 -21.05 4.29 -4.84
CA ARG A 161 -21.14 5.68 -4.42
C ARG A 161 -21.18 6.59 -5.63
N GLN A 162 -21.93 7.68 -5.54
CA GLN A 162 -22.00 8.66 -6.61
C GLN A 162 -22.08 10.06 -6.02
N GLY A 163 -21.37 10.98 -6.65
CA GLY A 163 -21.39 12.39 -6.31
C GLY A 163 -21.28 13.28 -7.55
N PRO A 164 -21.29 14.60 -7.38
CA PRO A 164 -21.21 15.59 -8.46
C PRO A 164 -20.03 15.44 -9.43
N LEU A 165 -18.90 14.88 -8.99
CA LEU A 165 -17.66 14.78 -9.79
C LEU A 165 -17.38 13.39 -10.36
N GLY A 166 -18.26 12.42 -10.10
CA GLY A 166 -18.12 11.06 -10.61
C GLY A 166 -18.73 10.01 -9.67
N GLU A 167 -18.57 8.76 -10.06
CA GLU A 167 -19.02 7.60 -9.31
C GLU A 167 -17.83 6.74 -8.84
N MET A 168 -18.12 5.81 -7.94
CA MET A 168 -17.24 4.75 -7.50
C MET A 168 -18.05 3.45 -7.55
N PRO A 169 -18.05 2.73 -8.69
CA PRO A 169 -18.91 1.58 -8.89
C PRO A 169 -18.49 0.40 -8.02
N SER A 170 -19.48 -0.37 -7.55
CA SER A 170 -19.24 -1.66 -6.89
C SER A 170 -19.21 -2.75 -7.96
N THR A 171 -18.03 -3.27 -8.25
CA THR A 171 -17.81 -4.26 -9.31
C THR A 171 -17.65 -5.69 -8.76
N GLY A 172 -17.58 -5.86 -7.44
CA GLY A 172 -17.42 -7.15 -6.79
C GLY A 172 -16.10 -7.84 -7.17
N GLY A 173 -16.03 -9.15 -6.96
CA GLY A 173 -14.82 -9.95 -7.14
C GLY A 173 -14.77 -11.05 -6.09
N ASP A 174 -14.16 -12.18 -6.43
CA ASP A 174 -14.14 -13.34 -5.55
C ASP A 174 -12.78 -13.53 -4.90
N ILE A 175 -11.72 -13.46 -5.71
CA ILE A 175 -10.33 -13.62 -5.27
C ILE A 175 -9.52 -12.44 -5.80
N PHE A 176 -8.65 -11.90 -4.94
CA PHE A 176 -7.69 -10.87 -5.29
C PHE A 176 -6.30 -11.26 -4.85
N VAL A 177 -5.32 -11.17 -5.75
CA VAL A 177 -3.91 -11.36 -5.42
C VAL A 177 -3.19 -10.04 -5.68
N HIS A 178 -2.50 -9.55 -4.65
CA HIS A 178 -1.58 -8.43 -4.75
C HIS A 178 -0.16 -8.96 -4.58
N ALA A 179 0.66 -8.82 -5.61
CA ALA A 179 2.07 -9.21 -5.57
C ALA A 179 2.97 -8.05 -5.99
N LYS A 180 4.19 -8.00 -5.45
CA LYS A 180 5.17 -6.92 -5.67
C LYS A 180 6.55 -7.52 -5.88
N CYS A 181 7.30 -6.98 -6.84
CA CYS A 181 8.65 -7.44 -7.20
C CYS A 181 9.37 -6.34 -7.98
N ASP A 182 10.71 -6.32 -7.96
CA ASP A 182 11.49 -5.42 -8.82
C ASP A 182 11.59 -5.93 -10.27
N GLU A 183 11.16 -7.17 -10.53
CA GLU A 183 11.11 -7.78 -11.85
C GLU A 183 9.67 -8.06 -12.28
N GLN A 184 9.15 -7.29 -13.25
CA GLN A 184 7.79 -7.47 -13.75
C GLN A 184 7.55 -8.86 -14.38
N SER A 185 8.57 -9.48 -15.00
CA SER A 185 8.48 -10.83 -15.58
C SER A 185 8.09 -11.88 -14.54
N LYS A 186 8.66 -11.83 -13.33
CA LYS A 186 8.30 -12.73 -12.22
C LYS A 186 6.84 -12.58 -11.82
N LEU A 187 6.31 -11.36 -11.82
CA LEU A 187 4.90 -11.10 -11.55
C LEU A 187 3.99 -11.68 -12.65
N PHE A 188 4.40 -11.55 -13.91
CA PHE A 188 3.68 -12.13 -15.05
C PHE A 188 3.66 -13.67 -14.98
N GLU A 189 4.79 -14.30 -14.64
CA GLU A 189 4.87 -15.75 -14.44
C GLU A 189 4.03 -16.21 -13.23
N LEU A 190 4.02 -15.46 -12.13
CA LEU A 190 3.15 -15.74 -10.98
C LEU A 190 1.67 -15.72 -11.37
N CYS A 191 1.24 -14.73 -12.16
CA CYS A 191 -0.12 -14.65 -12.67
C CYS A 191 -0.48 -15.92 -13.48
N GLN A 192 0.37 -16.31 -14.43
CA GLN A 192 0.19 -17.54 -15.23
C GLN A 192 0.12 -18.78 -14.34
N GLN A 193 1.01 -18.90 -13.36
CA GLN A 193 1.09 -20.04 -12.46
C GLN A 193 -0.17 -20.18 -11.59
N ILE A 194 -0.70 -19.07 -11.07
CA ILE A 194 -1.95 -19.05 -10.30
C ILE A 194 -3.12 -19.46 -11.18
N LEU A 195 -3.30 -18.82 -12.34
CA LEU A 195 -4.42 -19.08 -13.24
C LEU A 195 -4.42 -20.52 -13.75
N LYS A 196 -3.24 -21.06 -14.09
CA LYS A 196 -3.07 -22.47 -14.50
C LYS A 196 -3.42 -23.46 -13.39
N SER A 197 -3.23 -23.07 -12.13
CA SER A 197 -3.44 -23.94 -10.97
C SER A 197 -4.88 -23.95 -10.47
N LEU A 198 -5.71 -22.98 -10.87
CA LEU A 198 -7.12 -22.95 -10.52
C LEU A 198 -7.86 -24.14 -11.15
N PRO A 199 -8.92 -24.67 -10.51
CA PRO A 199 -9.72 -25.74 -11.09
C PRO A 199 -10.18 -25.38 -12.50
N LYS A 200 -10.14 -26.36 -13.41
CA LYS A 200 -10.52 -26.14 -14.80
C LYS A 200 -11.95 -25.58 -14.87
N ASP A 201 -12.15 -24.62 -15.77
CA ASP A 201 -13.44 -23.98 -16.02
C ASP A 201 -14.06 -23.22 -14.83
N SER A 202 -13.31 -22.96 -13.76
CA SER A 202 -13.79 -22.24 -12.56
C SER A 202 -13.83 -20.72 -12.71
N VAL A 203 -12.99 -20.14 -13.56
CA VAL A 203 -12.88 -18.69 -13.74
C VAL A 203 -13.90 -18.22 -14.79
N LYS A 204 -14.72 -17.24 -14.42
CA LYS A 204 -15.63 -16.54 -15.34
C LYS A 204 -14.86 -15.49 -16.13
N GLU A 205 -14.14 -14.63 -15.41
CA GLU A 205 -13.30 -13.58 -15.96
C GLU A 205 -12.21 -13.23 -14.94
N TYR A 206 -11.08 -12.72 -15.44
CA TYR A 206 -10.03 -12.17 -14.60
C TYR A 206 -9.45 -10.93 -15.27
N GLU A 207 -8.81 -10.10 -14.46
CA GLU A 207 -8.08 -8.93 -14.91
C GLU A 207 -6.74 -8.88 -14.17
N ASP A 208 -5.64 -8.88 -14.91
CA ASP A 208 -4.29 -8.68 -14.40
C ASP A 208 -3.80 -7.28 -14.74
N VAL A 209 -3.61 -6.44 -13.72
CA VAL A 209 -3.05 -5.10 -13.88
C VAL A 209 -1.61 -5.10 -13.37
N TYR A 210 -0.69 -4.70 -14.23
CA TYR A 210 0.71 -4.47 -13.87
C TYR A 210 0.97 -2.98 -13.72
N SER A 211 1.61 -2.61 -12.62
CA SER A 211 1.98 -1.24 -12.31
C SER A 211 3.49 -1.06 -12.22
N PHE A 212 3.89 0.20 -12.15
CA PHE A 212 5.28 0.59 -12.04
C PHE A 212 5.43 1.83 -11.15
N VAL A 213 6.55 1.91 -10.44
CA VAL A 213 6.97 3.14 -9.78
C VAL A 213 7.29 4.18 -10.86
N PHE A 214 6.53 5.29 -10.87
CA PHE A 214 6.76 6.38 -11.82
C PHE A 214 7.62 7.47 -11.20
N ARG A 215 8.85 7.64 -11.72
CA ARG A 215 9.83 8.61 -11.20
C ARG A 215 10.02 8.40 -9.69
N TYR A 216 10.13 9.48 -8.92
CA TYR A 216 10.35 9.48 -7.47
C TYR A 216 9.05 9.20 -6.69
N GLY A 217 8.35 8.10 -7.00
CA GLY A 217 7.09 7.73 -6.33
C GLY A 217 5.92 8.65 -6.66
N ARG A 218 5.81 9.08 -7.92
CA ARG A 218 4.76 9.99 -8.37
C ARG A 218 3.60 9.23 -8.99
N ASP A 219 2.42 9.78 -8.84
CA ASP A 219 1.27 9.49 -9.70
C ASP A 219 1.50 10.05 -11.13
N LEU A 220 0.75 9.59 -12.13
CA LEU A 220 0.85 10.12 -13.50
C LEU A 220 0.36 11.57 -13.62
N SER A 221 -0.44 12.08 -12.67
CA SER A 221 -0.70 13.51 -12.52
C SER A 221 0.57 14.33 -12.21
N GLY A 222 1.63 13.65 -11.76
CA GLY A 222 2.90 14.25 -11.39
C GLY A 222 2.98 14.67 -9.93
N PHE A 223 1.96 14.42 -9.09
CA PHE A 223 2.06 14.59 -7.64
C PHE A 223 2.77 13.39 -7.01
N ILE A 224 3.51 13.59 -5.92
CA ILE A 224 4.06 12.48 -5.13
C ILE A 224 2.90 11.79 -4.42
N ASP A 225 2.79 10.48 -4.59
CA ASP A 225 1.83 9.65 -3.86
C ASP A 225 2.55 8.91 -2.72
N GLY A 226 1.88 8.74 -1.58
CA GLY A 226 2.44 8.07 -0.41
C GLY A 226 3.12 8.98 0.62
N THR A 227 3.20 10.30 0.44
CA THR A 227 3.89 11.22 1.40
C THR A 227 3.42 11.07 2.85
N GLU A 228 2.12 10.81 3.05
CA GLU A 228 1.48 10.71 4.36
C GLU A 228 1.22 9.26 4.82
N ASN A 229 1.82 8.26 4.15
CA ASN A 229 1.76 6.89 4.63
C ASN A 229 2.54 6.74 5.96
N PRO A 230 2.15 5.79 6.83
CA PRO A 230 3.00 5.39 7.95
C PRO A 230 4.36 4.88 7.41
N ALA A 231 5.46 5.29 8.04
CA ALA A 231 6.79 5.21 7.45
C ALA A 231 7.47 3.86 7.69
N ASP A 232 7.41 3.39 8.93
CA ASP A 232 8.05 2.16 9.39
C ASP A 232 7.07 0.98 9.49
N ASP A 233 7.61 -0.23 9.56
CA ASP A 233 6.79 -1.44 9.53
C ASP A 233 5.88 -1.58 10.76
N GLU A 234 6.28 -1.09 11.94
CA GLU A 234 5.49 -1.14 13.17
C GLU A 234 4.25 -0.24 13.05
N SER A 235 4.44 1.01 12.61
CA SER A 235 3.32 1.94 12.39
C SER A 235 2.39 1.48 11.27
N ARG A 236 2.94 0.86 10.22
CA ARG A 236 2.13 0.27 9.13
C ARG A 236 1.34 -0.93 9.63
N GLN A 237 1.92 -1.78 10.46
CA GLN A 237 1.24 -2.93 11.04
C GLN A 237 0.10 -2.48 11.97
N GLU A 238 0.33 -1.49 12.84
CA GLU A 238 -0.69 -0.95 13.75
C GLU A 238 -1.90 -0.37 12.98
N VAL A 239 -1.67 0.27 11.83
CA VAL A 239 -2.75 0.83 11.00
C VAL A 239 -3.47 -0.26 10.19
N ALA A 240 -2.73 -1.21 9.63
CA ALA A 240 -3.24 -2.13 8.61
C ALA A 240 -3.81 -3.46 9.16
N VAL A 241 -3.37 -3.91 10.34
CA VAL A 241 -3.66 -5.26 10.85
C VAL A 241 -4.73 -5.27 11.93
N GLU A 242 -5.75 -6.11 11.77
CA GLU A 242 -6.78 -6.37 12.76
C GLU A 242 -6.21 -7.22 13.92
N LYS A 243 -6.38 -6.73 15.15
CA LYS A 243 -5.61 -7.16 16.33
C LYS A 243 -5.97 -8.56 16.85
N GLU A 244 -7.12 -9.13 16.47
CA GLU A 244 -7.55 -10.45 16.94
C GLU A 244 -7.20 -11.55 15.94
N THR A 245 -7.35 -11.27 14.66
CA THR A 245 -7.24 -12.25 13.57
C THR A 245 -5.91 -12.19 12.83
N GLY A 246 -5.22 -11.05 12.85
CA GLY A 246 -4.07 -10.78 11.99
C GLY A 246 -4.47 -10.47 10.55
N GLY A 247 -5.76 -10.37 10.25
CA GLY A 247 -6.25 -10.03 8.92
C GLY A 247 -6.18 -8.53 8.61
N SER A 248 -6.54 -8.17 7.39
CA SER A 248 -6.62 -6.78 6.95
C SER A 248 -7.81 -6.58 6.03
N TYR A 249 -8.51 -5.45 6.20
CA TYR A 249 -9.51 -5.00 5.24
C TYR A 249 -8.82 -4.17 4.19
N VAL A 250 -9.15 -4.43 2.93
CA VAL A 250 -8.45 -3.85 1.78
C VAL A 250 -9.45 -3.25 0.82
N ILE A 251 -9.19 -2.04 0.39
CA ILE A 251 -9.87 -1.42 -0.74
C ILE A 251 -9.00 -1.50 -1.98
N THR A 252 -9.62 -1.77 -3.12
CA THR A 252 -8.99 -1.55 -4.42
C THR A 252 -9.91 -0.77 -5.33
N GLN A 253 -9.36 0.20 -6.05
CA GLN A 253 -10.07 0.94 -7.08
C GLN A 253 -9.18 1.15 -8.31
N LYS A 254 -9.75 0.95 -9.50
CA LYS A 254 -9.08 1.24 -10.76
C LYS A 254 -9.51 2.62 -11.23
N TRP A 255 -8.59 3.58 -11.19
CA TRP A 255 -8.81 4.94 -11.66
C TRP A 255 -8.19 5.11 -13.04
N ILE A 256 -8.87 5.80 -13.95
CA ILE A 256 -8.34 6.19 -15.27
C ILE A 256 -8.18 7.70 -15.27
N HIS A 257 -6.97 8.16 -15.57
CA HIS A 257 -6.70 9.59 -15.56
C HIS A 257 -7.20 10.26 -16.83
N ARG A 258 -7.76 11.47 -16.65
CA ARG A 258 -8.10 12.39 -17.73
C ARG A 258 -6.84 13.16 -18.12
N MET A 259 -5.94 12.53 -18.89
CA MET A 259 -4.63 13.11 -19.23
C MET A 259 -4.73 14.48 -19.91
N ASN A 260 -5.77 14.74 -20.70
CA ASN A 260 -6.02 16.06 -21.29
C ASN A 260 -6.28 17.13 -20.23
N VAL A 261 -7.03 16.80 -19.17
CA VAL A 261 -7.27 17.71 -18.04
C VAL A 261 -5.95 17.95 -17.31
N ILE A 262 -5.21 16.90 -16.98
CA ILE A 262 -3.92 17.00 -16.28
C ILE A 262 -2.92 17.87 -17.05
N ASN A 263 -2.79 17.67 -18.36
CA ASN A 263 -1.80 18.37 -19.18
C ASN A 263 -2.16 19.83 -19.47
N SER A 264 -3.45 20.17 -19.47
CA SER A 264 -3.95 21.51 -19.78
C SER A 264 -4.17 22.39 -18.55
N THR A 265 -4.31 21.79 -17.37
CA THR A 265 -4.59 22.51 -16.12
C THR A 265 -3.32 23.09 -15.53
N LYS A 266 -3.37 24.35 -15.09
CA LYS A 266 -2.26 25.00 -14.40
C LYS A 266 -1.94 24.27 -13.09
N ASP A 267 -0.66 24.16 -12.76
CA ASP A 267 -0.20 23.52 -11.52
C ASP A 267 -0.89 24.08 -10.29
N SER A 268 -0.98 25.40 -10.13
CA SER A 268 -1.64 26.03 -8.98
C SER A 268 -3.10 25.63 -8.79
N VAL A 269 -3.81 25.29 -9.86
CA VAL A 269 -5.19 24.79 -9.79
C VAL A 269 -5.20 23.34 -9.33
N MET A 270 -4.34 22.48 -9.90
CA MET A 270 -4.23 21.08 -9.47
C MET A 270 -3.72 20.96 -8.03
N GLU A 271 -2.79 21.81 -7.61
CA GLU A 271 -2.31 21.91 -6.23
C GLU A 271 -3.45 22.29 -5.29
N GLY A 272 -4.38 23.14 -5.72
CA GLY A 272 -5.62 23.43 -5.00
C GLY A 272 -6.54 22.22 -4.88
N TRP A 273 -6.65 21.39 -5.93
CA TRP A 273 -7.43 20.15 -5.92
C TRP A 273 -6.81 19.06 -5.05
N VAL A 274 -5.49 18.95 -5.02
CA VAL A 274 -4.78 17.94 -4.20
C VAL A 274 -4.62 18.42 -2.76
N GLY A 275 -4.26 19.68 -2.55
CA GLY A 275 -3.93 20.26 -1.24
C GLY A 275 -2.43 20.23 -0.90
N ARG A 276 -1.56 19.92 -1.87
CA ARG A 276 -0.10 19.93 -1.75
C ARG A 276 0.51 20.56 -3.01
N SER A 277 1.73 21.09 -2.91
CA SER A 277 2.50 21.52 -4.08
C SER A 277 2.89 20.31 -4.95
N ARG A 278 2.97 20.52 -6.27
CA ARG A 278 3.29 19.45 -7.22
C ARG A 278 4.78 19.12 -7.20
N GLU A 279 5.64 20.11 -7.03
CA GLU A 279 7.10 19.96 -7.10
C GLU A 279 7.64 19.08 -5.98
N ASP A 280 7.34 19.42 -4.72
CA ASP A 280 7.98 18.85 -3.53
C ASP A 280 6.98 18.21 -2.56
N SER A 281 5.68 18.18 -2.89
CA SER A 281 4.63 17.65 -2.02
C SER A 281 4.58 18.35 -0.66
N THR A 282 4.85 19.65 -0.61
CA THR A 282 4.62 20.46 0.60
C THR A 282 3.12 20.70 0.78
N GLU A 283 2.59 20.41 1.98
CA GLU A 283 1.18 20.67 2.28
C GLU A 283 0.84 22.17 2.20
N LEU A 284 -0.26 22.51 1.51
CA LEU A 284 -0.68 23.90 1.40
C LEU A 284 -1.23 24.42 2.73
N LYS A 285 -0.67 25.56 3.20
CA LYS A 285 -1.15 26.28 4.38
C LYS A 285 -2.61 26.72 4.27
N LYS A 286 -3.05 27.04 3.04
CA LYS A 286 -4.42 27.44 2.70
C LYS A 286 -4.93 26.54 1.57
N LYS A 287 -5.43 25.36 1.93
CA LYS A 287 -6.10 24.45 1.00
C LYS A 287 -7.62 24.61 1.03
N PRO A 288 -8.32 24.46 -0.12
CA PRO A 288 -9.77 24.38 -0.15
C PRO A 288 -10.30 23.22 0.69
N ILE A 289 -11.54 23.34 1.19
CA ILE A 289 -12.22 22.24 1.89
C ILE A 289 -12.54 21.04 0.97
N SER A 290 -12.55 21.27 -0.33
CA SER A 290 -12.72 20.27 -1.39
C SER A 290 -11.40 19.59 -1.81
N SER A 291 -10.24 20.05 -1.31
CA SER A 291 -8.95 19.45 -1.70
C SER A 291 -8.82 18.02 -1.17
N HIS A 292 -8.13 17.14 -1.90
CA HIS A 292 -7.96 15.74 -1.52
C HIS A 292 -7.46 15.58 -0.08
N VAL A 293 -6.38 16.26 0.29
CA VAL A 293 -5.85 16.23 1.67
C VAL A 293 -6.91 16.62 2.69
N ALA A 294 -7.70 17.67 2.44
CA ALA A 294 -8.74 18.10 3.36
C ALA A 294 -9.92 17.13 3.46
N ARG A 295 -10.23 16.42 2.38
CA ARG A 295 -11.22 15.34 2.39
C ARG A 295 -10.71 14.17 3.23
N MET A 296 -9.45 13.78 3.07
CA MET A 296 -8.87 12.63 3.76
C MET A 296 -8.62 12.87 5.26
N THR A 297 -8.29 14.10 5.68
CA THR A 297 -8.04 14.45 7.11
C THR A 297 -9.29 14.90 7.85
N GLY A 298 -10.37 15.26 7.15
CA GLY A 298 -11.61 15.74 7.76
C GLY A 298 -11.72 17.27 7.89
N GLY A 299 -10.84 18.04 7.25
CA GLY A 299 -10.89 19.50 7.24
C GLY A 299 -9.64 20.13 6.60
N ASN A 300 -9.64 21.45 6.47
CA ASN A 300 -8.65 22.17 5.65
C ASN A 300 -7.57 22.93 6.45
N ALA A 301 -7.53 22.77 7.77
CA ALA A 301 -6.46 23.35 8.59
C ALA A 301 -5.10 22.76 8.20
N PHE A 302 -4.04 23.55 8.28
CA PHE A 302 -2.68 23.09 8.04
C PHE A 302 -2.28 22.02 9.08
N ALA A 303 -1.68 20.92 8.62
CA ALA A 303 -1.28 19.79 9.47
C ALA A 303 -2.44 19.26 10.34
N GLN A 304 -3.63 19.18 9.75
CA GLN A 304 -4.81 18.69 10.45
C GLN A 304 -4.63 17.22 10.87
N PRO A 305 -4.94 16.86 12.14
CA PRO A 305 -4.93 15.46 12.58
C PRO A 305 -5.83 14.58 11.72
N LYS A 306 -5.30 13.41 11.33
CA LYS A 306 -6.04 12.40 10.58
C LYS A 306 -7.03 11.71 11.52
N LYS A 307 -8.32 11.71 11.17
CA LYS A 307 -9.34 10.96 11.93
C LYS A 307 -9.17 9.45 11.78
N PHE A 308 -8.79 9.02 10.58
CA PHE A 308 -8.50 7.63 10.23
C PHE A 308 -7.26 7.58 9.35
N GLU A 309 -6.53 6.48 9.45
CA GLU A 309 -5.33 6.22 8.67
C GLU A 309 -5.47 4.91 7.91
N ILE A 310 -4.75 4.81 6.79
CA ILE A 310 -4.67 3.61 5.96
C ILE A 310 -3.23 3.46 5.46
N VAL A 311 -2.81 2.25 5.16
CA VAL A 311 -1.54 2.00 4.46
C VAL A 311 -1.82 1.88 2.98
N ARG A 312 -1.44 2.89 2.19
CA ARG A 312 -1.63 2.86 0.73
C ARG A 312 -0.46 2.16 0.07
N GLN A 313 -0.76 1.37 -0.95
CA GLN A 313 0.27 0.74 -1.80
C GLN A 313 -0.08 0.92 -3.29
N SER A 314 -0.73 2.04 -3.60
CA SER A 314 -1.17 2.42 -4.94
C SER A 314 0.01 2.63 -5.88
N MET A 315 -0.16 2.31 -7.15
CA MET A 315 0.83 2.58 -8.18
C MET A 315 0.21 2.93 -9.54
N PRO A 316 0.89 3.76 -10.35
CA PRO A 316 0.56 3.99 -11.75
C PRO A 316 0.50 2.71 -12.58
N TYR A 317 -0.46 2.64 -13.51
CA TYR A 317 -0.57 1.57 -14.49
C TYR A 317 -0.99 2.10 -15.87
N GLY A 318 -0.89 1.22 -16.86
CA GLY A 318 -1.43 1.41 -18.21
C GLY A 318 -0.39 1.72 -19.27
N ASN A 319 -0.85 2.09 -20.45
CA ASN A 319 -0.01 2.39 -21.61
C ASN A 319 -0.58 3.59 -22.38
N LEU A 320 0.24 4.22 -23.22
CA LEU A 320 -0.14 5.44 -23.95
C LEU A 320 -1.12 5.17 -25.11
N SER A 321 -1.20 3.93 -25.60
CA SER A 321 -2.11 3.54 -26.68
C SER A 321 -3.54 3.28 -26.21
N ASP A 322 -3.75 3.16 -24.90
CA ASP A 322 -5.03 2.88 -24.28
C ASP A 322 -5.19 3.73 -23.00
N LYS A 323 -5.70 3.16 -21.92
CA LYS A 323 -5.98 3.86 -20.67
C LYS A 323 -4.80 3.72 -19.71
N CYS A 324 -4.48 4.82 -19.05
CA CYS A 324 -3.52 4.86 -17.96
C CYS A 324 -4.11 5.60 -16.76
N GLY A 325 -3.54 5.32 -15.59
CA GLY A 325 -4.21 5.67 -14.35
C GLY A 325 -3.43 5.29 -13.10
N LEU A 326 -4.14 5.33 -11.98
CA LEU A 326 -3.68 4.84 -10.69
C LEU A 326 -4.50 3.60 -10.31
N PHE A 327 -3.82 2.51 -9.98
CA PHE A 327 -4.47 1.41 -9.28
C PHE A 327 -4.37 1.71 -7.79
N PHE A 328 -5.47 2.20 -7.22
CA PHE A 328 -5.53 2.53 -5.80
C PHE A 328 -5.70 1.25 -4.99
N ILE A 329 -4.84 1.06 -3.99
CA ILE A 329 -4.99 0.01 -2.99
C ILE A 329 -4.65 0.55 -1.61
N GLY A 330 -5.49 0.25 -0.63
CA GLY A 330 -5.33 0.68 0.76
C GLY A 330 -5.66 -0.43 1.73
N TYR A 331 -4.85 -0.57 2.78
CA TYR A 331 -4.98 -1.56 3.85
C TYR A 331 -5.35 -0.87 5.17
N ALA A 332 -6.22 -1.47 5.96
CA ALA A 332 -6.63 -0.97 7.26
C ALA A 332 -7.12 -2.10 8.18
N ALA A 333 -6.96 -1.91 9.49
CA ALA A 333 -7.51 -2.79 10.51
C ALA A 333 -9.04 -2.78 10.57
N HIS A 334 -9.70 -1.78 9.96
CA HIS A 334 -11.16 -1.61 10.02
C HIS A 334 -11.73 -0.93 8.75
N PRO A 335 -12.88 -1.39 8.18
CA PRO A 335 -13.48 -0.80 6.98
C PRO A 335 -13.89 0.66 7.12
N GLN A 336 -14.31 1.09 8.32
CA GLN A 336 -14.67 2.47 8.64
C GLN A 336 -13.62 3.51 8.20
N ASN A 337 -12.33 3.12 8.18
CA ASN A 337 -11.25 3.99 7.73
C ASN A 337 -11.44 4.40 6.27
N PHE A 338 -11.87 3.47 5.42
CA PHE A 338 -12.20 3.72 4.02
C PHE A 338 -13.55 4.41 3.88
N GLU A 339 -14.59 3.94 4.60
CA GLU A 339 -15.93 4.51 4.50
C GLU A 339 -15.92 6.02 4.77
N PHE A 340 -15.20 6.47 5.81
CA PHE A 340 -15.03 7.90 6.09
C PHE A 340 -14.43 8.67 4.92
N MET A 341 -13.37 8.14 4.30
CA MET A 341 -12.66 8.79 3.21
C MET A 341 -13.53 8.83 1.95
N LEU A 342 -14.09 7.70 1.53
CA LEU A 342 -14.88 7.58 0.29
C LEU A 342 -16.18 8.37 0.34
N ASP A 343 -16.89 8.34 1.47
CA ASP A 343 -18.12 9.13 1.64
C ASP A 343 -17.83 10.62 1.50
N ARG A 344 -16.70 11.08 2.05
CA ARG A 344 -16.24 12.46 1.87
C ARG A 344 -15.79 12.75 0.44
N MET A 345 -15.30 11.77 -0.30
CA MET A 345 -14.93 12.01 -1.71
C MET A 345 -16.14 12.36 -2.56
N VAL A 346 -17.24 11.64 -2.39
CA VAL A 346 -18.46 11.85 -3.19
C VAL A 346 -19.41 12.91 -2.60
N GLY A 347 -19.17 13.37 -1.37
CA GLY A 347 -20.09 14.28 -0.66
C GLY A 347 -21.34 13.56 -0.13
N ALA A 348 -21.19 12.32 0.33
CA ALA A 348 -22.30 11.53 0.87
C ALA A 348 -22.84 12.13 2.18
N GLY A 349 -24.08 11.75 2.54
CA GLY A 349 -24.69 12.16 3.81
C GLY A 349 -25.05 13.64 3.91
N GLY A 350 -25.17 14.34 2.77
CA GLY A 350 -25.52 15.76 2.73
C GLY A 350 -24.33 16.72 2.88
N ASP A 351 -23.08 16.23 2.78
CA ASP A 351 -21.92 17.11 2.70
C ASP A 351 -21.94 17.90 1.37
N PRO A 352 -21.93 19.25 1.41
CA PRO A 352 -22.01 20.06 0.19
C PRO A 352 -20.71 20.06 -0.63
N HIS A 353 -19.67 19.36 -0.19
CA HIS A 353 -18.37 19.32 -0.86
C HIS A 353 -18.01 17.91 -1.35
N SER A 354 -17.50 17.84 -2.57
CA SER A 354 -16.85 16.65 -3.13
C SER A 354 -15.35 16.87 -3.25
N ASP A 355 -14.62 15.78 -3.45
CA ASP A 355 -13.17 15.80 -3.63
C ASP A 355 -12.79 16.22 -5.05
N ASP A 356 -12.13 17.36 -5.15
CA ASP A 356 -11.71 17.90 -6.44
C ASP A 356 -10.66 17.03 -7.15
N VAL A 357 -10.00 16.08 -6.47
CA VAL A 357 -9.09 15.11 -7.13
C VAL A 357 -9.83 14.26 -8.17
N MET A 358 -11.14 14.05 -8.00
CA MET A 358 -11.99 13.32 -8.96
C MET A 358 -12.14 14.07 -10.29
N ARG A 359 -11.70 15.33 -10.38
CA ARG A 359 -11.58 16.03 -11.67
C ARG A 359 -10.48 15.43 -12.54
N LEU A 360 -9.45 14.87 -11.92
CA LEU A 360 -8.29 14.29 -12.61
C LEU A 360 -8.56 12.89 -13.14
N SER A 361 -9.53 12.16 -12.58
CA SER A 361 -9.67 10.72 -12.82
C SER A 361 -11.11 10.21 -12.69
N ASP A 362 -11.40 9.15 -13.43
CA ASP A 362 -12.65 8.38 -13.34
C ASP A 362 -12.39 7.04 -12.63
N CYS A 363 -13.16 6.71 -11.59
CA CYS A 363 -13.14 5.39 -10.98
C CYS A 363 -14.02 4.44 -11.79
N VAL A 364 -13.44 3.40 -12.37
CA VAL A 364 -14.19 2.46 -13.23
C VAL A 364 -14.38 1.09 -12.62
N LYS A 365 -13.69 0.79 -11.51
CA LYS A 365 -13.75 -0.50 -10.83
C LYS A 365 -13.46 -0.30 -9.35
N GLY A 366 -14.17 -1.01 -8.47
CA GLY A 366 -14.06 -0.84 -7.03
C GLY A 366 -14.65 -2.01 -6.25
N THR A 367 -13.93 -2.48 -5.25
CA THR A 367 -14.43 -3.44 -4.26
C THR A 367 -13.61 -3.40 -2.98
N TYR A 368 -14.13 -4.06 -1.94
CA TYR A 368 -13.40 -4.41 -0.73
C TYR A 368 -13.03 -5.89 -0.74
N TRP A 369 -11.94 -6.18 -0.05
CA TRP A 369 -11.43 -7.52 0.19
C TRP A 369 -11.11 -7.68 1.66
N TYR A 370 -11.12 -8.93 2.12
CA TYR A 370 -10.50 -9.30 3.37
C TYR A 370 -9.29 -10.19 3.08
N PHE A 371 -8.11 -9.75 3.52
CA PHE A 371 -6.87 -10.52 3.50
C PHE A 371 -6.78 -11.26 4.84
N PRO A 372 -7.02 -12.58 4.91
CA PRO A 372 -7.05 -13.29 6.17
C PRO A 372 -5.68 -13.29 6.86
N GLY A 373 -5.68 -13.33 8.19
CA GLY A 373 -4.44 -13.53 8.95
C GLY A 373 -3.80 -14.89 8.66
N ALA A 374 -2.54 -15.08 9.04
CA ALA A 374 -1.77 -16.28 8.69
C ALA A 374 -2.46 -17.59 9.13
N GLU A 375 -3.01 -17.61 10.35
CA GLU A 375 -3.74 -18.76 10.87
C GLU A 375 -5.11 -18.99 10.20
N GLU A 376 -5.79 -17.92 9.78
CA GLU A 376 -7.04 -18.04 9.01
C GLU A 376 -6.76 -18.58 7.61
N LEU A 377 -5.71 -18.07 6.95
CA LEU A 377 -5.28 -18.49 5.63
C LEU A 377 -4.83 -19.96 5.63
N LYS A 378 -4.12 -20.39 6.67
CA LYS A 378 -3.69 -21.79 6.85
C LYS A 378 -4.88 -22.75 6.91
N LYS A 379 -6.01 -22.34 7.51
CA LYS A 379 -7.24 -23.15 7.57
C LYS A 379 -7.98 -23.24 6.24
N LEU A 380 -7.51 -22.57 5.19
CA LEU A 380 -8.03 -22.69 3.83
C LEU A 380 -7.17 -23.62 2.95
N ARG A 381 -6.00 -24.07 3.44
CA ARG A 381 -5.01 -24.85 2.67
C ARG A 381 -5.30 -26.33 2.50
#